data_AF-A0A7R6WXK4-F1
#
_entry.id   AF-A0A7R6WXK4-F1
#
_cell.length_a   1.000
_cell.length_b   1.000
_cell.length_c   1.000
_cell.angle_alpha   90.00
_cell.angle_beta   90.00
_cell.angle_gamma   90.00
#
_symmetry.space_group_name_H-M   'P 1'
#
loop_
_entity.id
_entity.type
_entity.pdbx_description
1 polymer ?
#
loop_
_entity_poly.entity_id
_entity_poly.type
_entity_poly.pdbx_seq_one_letter_code
_entity_poly.pdbx_strand_id
1 'polypeptide(L)' 'MEKLGKDGVKSIAIVNPGFSVDCIETLDEIGREVAETFHHAGGKNFAHIPCLNASAEGMAVIEAMVRRELSGWV' A
#
# COMPACT_ATOMS: atom_id res chain seq x y z
N MET A 1 -10.25 9.57 -5.88
CA MET A 1 -9.13 10.08 -6.70
C MET A 1 -9.53 11.07 -7.77
N GLU A 2 -10.68 10.88 -8.42
CA GLU A 2 -11.17 11.80 -9.47
C GLU A 2 -11.17 13.27 -9.04
N LYS A 3 -11.69 13.58 -7.84
CA LYS A 3 -11.65 14.94 -7.29
C LYS A 3 -10.23 15.51 -7.23
N LEU A 4 -9.24 14.73 -6.76
CA LEU A 4 -7.85 15.19 -6.67
C LEU A 4 -7.28 15.52 -8.06
N GLY A 5 -7.56 14.68 -9.07
CA GLY A 5 -7.16 14.97 -10.45
C GLY A 5 -7.81 16.26 -10.98
N LYS A 6 -9.13 16.42 -10.76
CA LYS A 6 -9.90 17.61 -11.16
C LYS A 6 -9.42 18.88 -10.44
N ASP A 7 -9.05 18.78 -9.18
CA ASP A 7 -8.51 19.87 -8.36
C ASP A 7 -7.05 20.21 -8.73
N GLY A 8 -6.48 19.53 -9.73
CA GLY A 8 -5.18 19.85 -10.31
C GLY A 8 -4.00 19.11 -9.66
N VAL A 9 -4.23 18.19 -8.73
CA VAL A 9 -3.15 17.37 -8.14
C VAL A 9 -2.51 16.54 -9.24
N LYS A 10 -1.19 16.66 -9.39
CA LYS A 10 -0.44 16.00 -10.48
C LYS A 10 0.26 14.73 -10.05
N SER A 11 0.50 14.53 -8.76
CA SER A 11 1.27 13.40 -8.27
C SER A 11 0.72 12.90 -6.95
N ILE A 12 0.52 11.58 -6.85
CA ILE A 12 0.13 10.92 -5.62
C ILE A 12 0.95 9.64 -5.40
N ALA A 13 1.19 9.34 -4.13
CA ALA A 13 1.65 8.04 -3.67
C ALA A 13 0.60 7.47 -2.71
N ILE A 14 0.27 6.19 -2.86
CA ILE A 14 -0.73 5.50 -2.05
C ILE A 14 -0.05 4.42 -1.21
N VAL A 15 -0.45 4.35 0.06
CA VAL A 15 -0.09 3.30 1.01
C VAL A 15 -1.35 2.60 1.50
N ASN A 16 -1.25 1.31 1.82
CA ASN A 16 -2.35 0.47 2.29
C ASN A 16 -2.09 0.02 3.74
N PRO A 17 -2.22 0.90 4.74
CA PRO A 17 -1.79 0.62 6.13
C PRO A 17 -2.58 -0.49 6.83
N GLY A 18 -3.74 -0.85 6.30
CA GLY A 18 -4.53 -2.00 6.77
C GLY A 18 -4.02 -3.36 6.28
N PHE A 19 -3.00 -3.38 5.42
CA PHE A 19 -2.49 -4.58 4.76
C PHE A 19 -0.99 -4.73 5.00
N SER A 20 -0.57 -5.89 5.49
CA SER A 20 0.85 -6.26 5.58
C SER A 20 1.36 -6.93 4.31
N VAL A 21 0.46 -7.47 3.49
CA VAL A 21 0.74 -8.23 2.26
C VAL A 21 -0.15 -7.73 1.14
N ASP A 22 0.37 -7.82 -0.08
CA ASP A 22 -0.40 -7.48 -1.27
C ASP A 22 -1.45 -8.54 -1.60
N CYS A 23 -2.61 -8.08 -2.05
CA CYS A 23 -3.76 -8.90 -2.43
C CYS A 23 -4.49 -8.27 -3.62
N ILE A 24 -5.68 -8.79 -3.98
CA ILE A 24 -6.46 -8.28 -5.11
C ILE A 24 -6.83 -6.80 -4.89
N GLU A 25 -7.24 -6.47 -3.68
CA GLU A 25 -7.65 -5.12 -3.30
C GLU A 25 -6.49 -4.12 -3.39
N THR A 26 -5.26 -4.50 -3.04
CA THR A 26 -4.10 -3.59 -3.11
C THR A 26 -3.59 -3.45 -4.53
N LEU A 27 -3.43 -4.55 -5.26
CA LEU A 27 -2.79 -4.54 -6.58
C LEU A 27 -3.72 -4.11 -7.71
N ASP A 28 -4.95 -4.62 -7.72
CA ASP A 28 -5.87 -4.41 -8.83
C ASP A 28 -6.81 -3.25 -8.57
N GLU A 29 -7.61 -3.32 -7.51
CA GLU A 29 -8.61 -2.28 -7.21
C GLU A 29 -7.92 -0.93 -6.90
N ILE A 30 -6.89 -0.93 -6.05
CA ILE A 30 -6.17 0.31 -5.68
C ILE A 30 -5.01 0.59 -6.65
N GLY A 31 -4.19 -0.41 -6.99
CA GLY A 31 -3.02 -0.21 -7.83
C GLY A 31 -3.34 0.13 -9.27
N ARG A 32 -4.39 -0.46 -9.86
CA ARG A 32 -4.79 -0.26 -11.25
C ARG A 32 -6.03 0.64 -11.39
N GLU A 33 -7.18 0.28 -10.82
CA GLU A 33 -8.45 0.99 -11.11
C GLU A 33 -8.48 2.41 -10.54
N VAL A 34 -7.99 2.58 -9.31
CA VAL A 34 -7.87 3.91 -8.70
C VAL A 34 -6.82 4.76 -9.42
N ALA A 35 -5.74 4.16 -9.96
CA ALA A 35 -4.76 4.86 -10.78
C ALA A 35 -5.37 5.34 -12.10
N GLU A 36 -6.08 4.47 -12.82
CA GLU A 36 -6.83 4.82 -14.03
C GLU A 36 -7.79 5.99 -13.78
N THR A 37 -8.54 5.94 -12.67
CA THR A 37 -9.45 7.02 -12.25
C THR A 37 -8.72 8.34 -12.01
N PHE A 38 -7.52 8.30 -11.39
CA PHE A 38 -6.71 9.49 -11.16
C PHE A 38 -6.18 10.09 -12.47
N HIS A 39 -5.69 9.25 -13.38
CA HIS A 39 -5.16 9.67 -14.68
C HIS A 39 -6.25 10.25 -15.58
N HIS A 40 -7.42 9.60 -15.67
CA HIS A 40 -8.56 10.12 -16.44
C HIS A 40 -9.03 11.49 -15.94
N ALA A 41 -8.87 11.78 -14.65
CA ALA A 41 -9.20 13.07 -14.07
C ALA A 41 -8.13 14.16 -14.28
N GLY A 42 -7.02 13.87 -14.98
CA GLY A 42 -5.95 14.84 -15.27
C GLY A 42 -4.74 14.78 -14.33
N GLY A 43 -4.68 13.76 -13.47
CA GLY A 43 -3.50 13.39 -12.69
C GLY A 43 -2.40 12.79 -13.57
N LYS A 44 -1.13 12.89 -13.16
CA LYS A 44 0.02 12.47 -13.99
C LYS A 44 0.83 11.33 -13.40
N ASN A 45 1.31 11.49 -12.18
CA ASN A 45 2.17 10.51 -11.52
C ASN A 45 1.38 9.79 -10.44
N PHE A 46 1.40 8.46 -10.49
CA PHE A 46 0.75 7.61 -9.51
C PHE A 46 1.77 6.56 -9.06
N ALA A 47 1.97 6.45 -7.75
CA ALA A 47 2.81 5.42 -7.15
C ALA A 47 2.00 4.61 -6.14
N HIS A 48 1.76 3.34 -6.44
CA HIS A 48 1.34 2.39 -5.41
C HIS A 48 2.58 1.95 -4.64
N ILE A 49 2.61 2.20 -3.32
CA ILE A 49 3.69 1.74 -2.46
C ILE A 49 3.35 0.29 -2.05
N PRO A 50 4.18 -0.70 -2.42
CA PRO A 50 3.90 -2.10 -2.10
C PRO A 50 3.75 -2.31 -0.59
N CYS A 51 2.96 -3.32 -0.23
CA CYS A 51 2.91 -3.78 1.15
C CYS A 51 4.28 -4.34 1.58
N LEU A 52 4.46 -4.56 2.89
CA LEU A 52 5.72 -5.07 3.43
C LEU A 52 6.07 -6.46 2.86
N ASN A 53 5.08 -7.31 2.59
CA ASN A 53 5.28 -8.65 2.03
C ASN A 53 6.37 -9.43 2.81
N ALA A 54 7.18 -10.23 2.12
CA ALA A 54 8.33 -10.93 2.70
C ALA A 54 9.62 -10.09 2.66
N SER A 55 9.54 -8.76 2.66
CA SER A 55 10.72 -7.89 2.79
C SER A 55 11.44 -8.10 4.12
N ALA A 56 12.68 -7.63 4.21
CA ALA A 56 13.44 -7.70 5.46
C ALA A 56 12.71 -7.00 6.61
N GLU A 57 12.10 -5.84 6.33
CA GLU A 57 11.32 -5.05 7.28
C GLU A 57 10.01 -5.77 7.65
N GLY A 58 9.32 -6.37 6.68
CA GLY A 58 8.10 -7.16 6.92
C GLY A 58 8.38 -8.36 7.81
N MET A 59 9.44 -9.11 7.53
CA MET A 59 9.86 -10.25 8.35
C MET A 59 10.33 -9.83 9.74
N ALA A 60 11.00 -8.68 9.87
CA ALA A 60 11.42 -8.15 11.17
C ALA A 60 10.23 -7.86 12.10
N VAL A 61 9.11 -7.36 11.56
CA VAL A 61 7.88 -7.14 12.35
C VAL A 61 7.29 -8.47 12.82
N ILE A 62 7.19 -9.46 11.93
CA ILE A 62 6.68 -10.80 12.28
C ILE A 62 7.56 -11.43 13.36
N GLU A 63 8.88 -11.39 13.18
CA GLU A 63 9.85 -11.91 14.16
C GLU A 63 9.67 -11.21 15.51
N ALA A 64 9.61 -9.88 15.53
CA ALA A 64 9.44 -9.11 16.76
C ALA A 64 8.14 -9.48 17.50
N MET A 65 7.04 -9.65 16.77
CA MET A 65 5.77 -10.09 17.35
C MET A 65 5.88 -11.51 17.93
N VAL A 66 6.38 -12.46 17.14
CA VAL A 66 6.50 -13.86 17.58
C VAL A 66 7.41 -13.99 18.80
N ARG A 67 8.58 -13.33 18.81
CA ARG A 67 9.49 -13.33 19.97
C ARG A 67 8.82 -12.77 21.23
N ARG A 68 8.04 -11.70 21.09
CA ARG A 68 7.30 -11.09 22.20
C ARG A 68 6.24 -12.06 22.75
N GLU A 69 5.42 -12.63 21.89
CA GLU A 69 4.31 -13.51 22.31
C GLU A 69 4.80 -14.86 22.85
N LEU A 70 5.97 -15.34 22.40
CA LEU A 70 6.61 -16.54 22.93
C LEU A 70 7.46 -16.29 24.19
N SER A 71 7.58 -15.04 24.65
CA SER A 71 8.37 -14.72 25.84
C SER A 71 7.88 -15.49 27.06
N GLY A 72 8.76 -16.30 27.67
CA GLY A 72 8.45 -17.16 28.81
C GLY A 72 8.04 -18.59 28.44
N TRP A 73 7.87 -18.89 27.15
CA TRP A 73 7.73 -20.25 26.61
C TRP A 73 9.05 -20.80 26.08
N VAL A 74 9.98 -19.90 25.74
CA VAL A 74 11.36 -20.16 25.32
C VAL A 74 12.33 -19.47 26.27
#